data_AF-L8PIG3-F1
#
_entry.id   AF-L8PIG3-F1
#
_cell.length_a   1.000
_cell.length_b   1.000
_cell.length_c   1.000
_cell.angle_alpha   90.00
_cell.angle_beta   90.00
_cell.angle_gamma   90.00
#
_symmetry.space_group_name_H-M   'P 1'
#
loop_
_entity.id
_entity.type
_entity.pdbx_description
1 polymer ?
#
loop_
_entity_poly.entity_id
_entity_poly.type
_entity_poly.pdbx_seq_one_letter_code
_entity_poly.pdbx_strand_id
1 'polypeptide(L)'
;MGGTQVHAPAGPGLLDEILDLHRRTSALHERFLGFRNHALAHVVGVESQAVRETVTEFVLDPATAPWLRDHCPSWTVPTVPLTAMADLLAQAAAQRDGREVRTIGGLQVQRWLPVPGPIRLRLRCAGDGEGVRSELSVWWHAADPRLSRFAPVATATVGFQHAARPTRFAPLLDAAPRPCPYKNADLFHGPAFQYLASWRLGAQGASGILRAERGAVPPGALHHGLLDGALHIIPGAAPWRWDRTIEPGTVGFPHRLDHLALFGPLPTTGDIEVEARYRGRTGTDGHLATVDLQLCDGPRVLAALTVTLTLLRAAGPWAVPGPRRRAYLRDRIAAPEFLCSSTDNGTTILTRHAVERADLPPGAVAALYRLPTGARPAEWLATIAVKEHVARLAAAHPGNVEADADLRTAHLADHPQRRFPVETACDGTTAVVRAGNPLQEDGT
;
A
#
# COMPACT_ATOMS: atom_id res chain seq x y z
N MET A 1 -30.77 -40.59 -15.13
CA MET A 1 -31.35 -39.24 -15.02
C MET A 1 -30.47 -38.43 -14.08
N GLY A 2 -29.47 -37.76 -14.64
CA GLY A 2 -28.51 -36.95 -13.88
C GLY A 2 -29.06 -35.53 -13.69
N GLY A 3 -29.15 -35.09 -12.44
CA GLY A 3 -29.54 -33.74 -12.08
C GLY A 3 -28.38 -32.77 -12.26
N THR A 4 -28.58 -31.77 -13.10
CA THR A 4 -27.66 -30.65 -13.34
C THR A 4 -27.66 -29.74 -12.11
N GLN A 5 -26.57 -29.71 -11.33
CA GLN A 5 -26.34 -28.66 -10.34
C GLN A 5 -25.84 -27.41 -11.06
N VAL A 6 -26.68 -26.37 -11.04
CA VAL A 6 -26.32 -25.02 -11.49
C VAL A 6 -25.48 -24.39 -10.38
N HIS A 7 -24.19 -24.21 -10.63
CA HIS A 7 -23.33 -23.40 -9.76
C HIS A 7 -23.76 -21.92 -9.87
N ALA A 8 -24.20 -21.34 -8.76
CA ALA A 8 -24.37 -19.90 -8.64
C ALA A 8 -23.00 -19.20 -8.80
N PRO A 9 -22.94 -18.02 -9.46
CA PRO A 9 -21.70 -17.27 -9.57
C PRO A 9 -21.22 -16.86 -8.18
N ALA A 10 -19.92 -17.07 -7.91
CA ALA A 10 -19.27 -16.58 -6.70
C ALA A 10 -19.46 -15.06 -6.59
N GLY A 11 -19.91 -14.59 -5.42
CA GLY A 11 -20.02 -13.16 -5.14
C GLY A 11 -18.67 -12.45 -5.25
N PRO A 12 -18.65 -11.11 -5.42
CA PRO A 12 -17.42 -10.34 -5.47
C PRO A 12 -16.58 -10.60 -4.21
N GLY A 13 -15.30 -10.88 -4.36
CA GLY A 13 -14.42 -11.13 -3.22
C GLY A 13 -14.10 -9.84 -2.46
N LEU A 14 -13.60 -9.91 -1.22
CA LEU A 14 -13.23 -8.71 -0.43
C LEU A 14 -12.29 -7.74 -1.18
N LEU A 15 -11.43 -8.23 -2.08
CA LEU A 15 -10.64 -7.33 -2.94
C LEU A 15 -11.57 -6.47 -3.81
N ASP A 16 -12.59 -7.07 -4.40
CA ASP A 16 -13.64 -6.35 -5.13
C ASP A 16 -14.45 -5.45 -4.21
N GLU A 17 -14.61 -5.78 -2.92
CA GLU A 17 -15.29 -4.93 -1.92
C GLU A 17 -14.44 -3.77 -1.39
N ILE A 18 -13.12 -3.93 -1.25
CA ILE A 18 -12.17 -2.86 -0.88
C ILE A 18 -11.94 -1.94 -2.09
N LEU A 19 -11.79 -2.53 -3.28
CA LEU A 19 -11.80 -1.78 -4.54
C LEU A 19 -13.16 -1.12 -4.75
N ASP A 20 -14.28 -1.78 -4.42
CA ASP A 20 -15.60 -1.17 -4.44
C ASP A 20 -15.76 -0.11 -3.36
N LEU A 21 -15.21 -0.25 -2.17
CA LEU A 21 -15.25 0.77 -1.15
C LEU A 21 -14.46 2.00 -1.61
N HIS A 22 -13.30 1.78 -2.26
CA HIS A 22 -12.51 2.83 -2.92
C HIS A 22 -13.30 3.50 -4.07
N ARG A 23 -14.03 2.72 -4.88
CA ARG A 23 -14.90 3.20 -5.98
C ARG A 23 -16.14 3.92 -5.47
N ARG A 24 -16.89 3.32 -4.54
CA ARG A 24 -18.15 3.81 -3.96
C ARG A 24 -17.90 5.06 -3.13
N THR A 25 -16.86 5.12 -2.28
CA THR A 25 -16.56 6.36 -1.54
C THR A 25 -16.14 7.51 -2.45
N SER A 26 -15.57 7.23 -3.63
CA SER A 26 -15.25 8.27 -4.62
C SER A 26 -16.49 8.67 -5.44
N ALA A 27 -17.23 7.71 -6.00
CA ALA A 27 -18.35 7.94 -6.92
C ALA A 27 -19.70 8.25 -6.26
N LEU A 28 -20.06 7.59 -5.13
CA LEU A 28 -21.27 7.95 -4.36
C LEU A 28 -21.09 9.29 -3.65
N HIS A 29 -19.86 9.68 -3.29
CA HIS A 29 -19.60 11.00 -2.72
C HIS A 29 -19.68 12.10 -3.79
N GLU A 30 -19.19 11.87 -5.02
CA GLU A 30 -19.42 12.79 -6.13
C GLU A 30 -20.92 12.94 -6.46
N ARG A 31 -21.69 11.84 -6.47
CA ARG A 31 -23.15 11.87 -6.66
C ARG A 31 -23.90 12.52 -5.48
N PHE A 32 -23.48 12.27 -4.25
CA PHE A 32 -24.06 12.88 -3.04
C PHE A 32 -23.77 14.39 -2.95
N LEU A 33 -22.62 14.85 -3.45
CA LEU A 33 -22.29 16.28 -3.52
C LEU A 33 -23.03 17.03 -4.63
N GLY A 34 -23.35 16.36 -5.74
CA GLY A 34 -24.31 16.88 -6.72
C GLY A 34 -25.68 17.17 -6.09
N PHE A 35 -26.08 16.39 -5.08
CA PHE A 35 -27.33 16.56 -4.34
C PHE A 35 -27.22 17.58 -3.19
N ARG A 36 -26.06 17.69 -2.53
CA ARG A 36 -25.83 18.58 -1.38
C ARG A 36 -25.66 20.06 -1.72
N ASN A 37 -25.31 20.42 -2.95
CA ASN A 37 -25.28 21.83 -3.37
C ASN A 37 -26.67 22.49 -3.41
N HIS A 38 -27.75 21.74 -3.14
CA HIS A 38 -29.11 22.30 -3.05
C HIS A 38 -29.72 22.33 -1.65
N ALA A 39 -29.07 21.75 -0.62
CA ALA A 39 -29.66 21.68 0.71
C ALA A 39 -28.60 21.73 1.81
N LEU A 40 -28.40 22.93 2.39
CA LEU A 40 -28.50 23.19 3.84
C LEU A 40 -27.86 24.55 4.17
N ALA A 41 -28.74 25.53 4.39
CA ALA A 41 -28.51 26.69 5.23
C ALA A 41 -29.38 26.54 6.50
N HIS A 42 -28.79 26.83 7.67
CA HIS A 42 -29.37 26.91 9.02
C HIS A 42 -29.77 25.56 9.68
N VAL A 43 -29.53 25.29 10.98
CA VAL A 43 -29.65 26.11 12.21
C VAL A 43 -28.61 25.70 13.29
N VAL A 44 -28.31 26.67 14.18
CA VAL A 44 -27.32 26.76 15.27
C VAL A 44 -27.86 26.27 16.63
N GLY A 45 -26.98 25.85 17.55
CA GLY A 45 -27.07 26.28 18.95
C GLY A 45 -26.89 25.22 20.05
N VAL A 46 -25.64 24.93 20.44
CA VAL A 46 -25.25 24.54 21.82
C VAL A 46 -23.87 25.15 22.09
N GLU A 47 -23.72 25.91 23.18
CA GLU A 47 -22.43 26.43 23.64
C GLU A 47 -21.50 25.28 24.00
N SER A 48 -20.54 25.00 23.11
CA SER A 48 -19.43 24.09 23.35
C SER A 48 -18.32 24.83 24.08
N GLN A 49 -17.81 24.26 25.18
CA GLN A 49 -16.44 24.57 25.62
C GLN A 49 -15.54 24.53 24.38
N ALA A 50 -14.73 25.57 24.17
CA ALA A 50 -13.94 25.70 22.95
C ALA A 50 -12.96 24.51 22.84
N VAL A 51 -13.33 23.51 22.04
CA VAL A 51 -12.44 22.40 21.69
C VAL A 51 -11.24 23.03 21.00
N ARG A 52 -10.06 22.89 21.62
CA ARG A 52 -8.83 23.40 21.01
C ARG A 52 -8.60 22.60 19.73
N GLU A 53 -8.70 23.28 18.60
CA GLU A 53 -8.49 22.69 17.29
C GLU A 53 -7.23 23.28 16.65
N THR A 54 -6.43 22.42 16.03
CA THR A 54 -5.28 22.83 15.21
C THR A 54 -5.37 22.15 13.86
N VAL A 55 -5.05 22.91 12.81
CA VAL A 55 -4.98 22.43 11.44
C VAL A 55 -3.64 22.86 10.86
N THR A 56 -2.92 21.91 10.26
CA THR A 56 -1.63 22.17 9.62
C THR A 56 -1.62 21.51 8.26
N GLU A 57 -1.20 22.25 7.24
CA GLU A 57 -0.96 21.72 5.89
C GLU A 57 0.53 21.71 5.59
N PHE A 58 0.98 20.68 4.88
CA PHE A 58 2.37 20.57 4.44
C PHE A 58 2.46 19.72 3.17
N VAL A 59 3.63 19.73 2.53
CA VAL A 59 3.92 18.90 1.36
C VAL A 59 4.85 17.77 1.78
N LEU A 60 4.50 16.55 1.41
CA LEU A 60 5.38 15.39 1.52
C LEU A 60 5.91 15.06 0.12
N ASP A 61 7.23 15.07 -0.03
CA ASP A 61 7.89 14.88 -1.32
C ASP A 61 9.07 13.89 -1.17
N PRO A 62 9.11 12.79 -1.95
CA PRO A 62 10.25 11.88 -1.96
C PRO A 62 11.56 12.56 -2.37
N ALA A 63 11.55 13.70 -3.06
CA ALA A 63 12.76 14.45 -3.38
C ALA A 63 13.45 15.02 -2.13
N THR A 64 12.68 15.48 -1.14
CA THR A 64 13.20 16.05 0.12
C THR A 64 13.19 15.06 1.28
N ALA A 65 12.37 14.02 1.19
CA ALA A 65 12.30 12.89 2.12
C ALA A 65 12.66 11.57 1.41
N PRO A 66 13.94 11.36 1.03
CA PRO A 66 14.35 10.24 0.19
C PRO A 66 14.07 8.87 0.79
N TRP A 67 13.99 8.75 2.12
CA TRP A 67 13.61 7.53 2.82
C TRP A 67 12.25 6.98 2.37
N LEU A 68 11.33 7.81 1.87
CA LEU A 68 10.05 7.36 1.35
C LEU A 68 10.20 6.36 0.20
N ARG A 69 11.23 6.54 -0.64
CA ARG A 69 11.50 5.63 -1.78
C ARG A 69 11.83 4.22 -1.32
N ASP A 70 12.27 4.06 -0.07
CA ASP A 70 12.60 2.76 0.51
C ASP A 70 11.39 2.06 1.15
N HIS A 71 10.21 2.69 1.24
CA HIS A 71 8.96 2.00 1.53
C HIS A 71 8.08 1.98 0.27
N CYS A 72 8.35 0.99 -0.59
CA CYS A 72 7.79 0.91 -1.94
C CYS A 72 7.18 -0.47 -2.20
N PRO A 73 5.94 -0.74 -1.76
CA PRO A 73 5.30 -2.06 -1.85
C PRO A 73 5.34 -2.66 -3.26
N SER A 74 5.05 -1.86 -4.29
CA SER A 74 5.05 -2.31 -5.68
C SER A 74 6.43 -2.26 -6.35
N TRP A 75 7.50 -1.88 -5.62
CA TRP A 75 8.81 -1.49 -6.18
C TRP A 75 8.78 -0.36 -7.23
N THR A 76 7.61 0.20 -7.53
CA THR A 76 7.43 1.25 -8.54
C THR A 76 7.01 2.59 -7.93
N VAL A 77 6.11 2.59 -6.94
CA VAL A 77 5.56 3.80 -6.33
C VAL A 77 5.76 3.79 -4.81
N PRO A 78 6.51 4.77 -4.25
CA PRO A 78 6.64 4.95 -2.82
C PRO A 78 5.27 5.09 -2.16
N THR A 79 5.11 4.57 -0.95
CA THR A 79 3.84 4.67 -0.21
C THR A 79 4.14 4.96 1.25
N VAL A 80 3.38 5.85 1.89
CA VAL A 80 3.57 6.14 3.32
C VAL A 80 3.21 4.91 4.16
N PRO A 81 4.10 4.39 5.03
CA PRO A 81 3.77 3.27 5.92
C PRO A 81 2.78 3.65 7.02
N LEU A 82 2.07 2.64 7.54
CA LEU A 82 1.15 2.77 8.69
C LEU A 82 1.79 3.52 9.86
N THR A 83 3.03 3.17 10.20
CA THR A 83 3.78 3.74 11.33
C THR A 83 4.18 5.19 11.09
N ALA A 84 4.49 5.59 9.85
CA ALA A 84 4.73 6.99 9.51
C ALA A 84 3.44 7.81 9.59
N MET A 85 2.28 7.25 9.18
CA MET A 85 0.99 7.91 9.40
C MET A 85 0.72 8.10 10.89
N ALA A 86 1.01 7.08 11.72
CA ALA A 86 0.88 7.17 13.18
C ALA A 86 1.76 8.28 13.75
N ASP A 87 3.00 8.40 13.26
CA ASP A 87 3.95 9.40 13.71
C ASP A 87 3.58 10.82 13.30
N LEU A 88 3.06 11.03 12.07
CA LEU A 88 2.52 12.33 11.66
C LEU A 88 1.36 12.78 12.57
N LEU A 89 0.46 11.87 12.90
CA LEU A 89 -0.66 12.14 13.81
C LEU A 89 -0.17 12.45 15.24
N ALA A 90 0.81 11.69 15.73
CA ALA A 90 1.44 11.91 17.02
C ALA A 90 2.18 13.24 17.10
N GLN A 91 2.99 13.59 16.10
CA GLN A 91 3.72 14.86 16.04
C GLN A 91 2.76 16.05 16.10
N ALA A 92 1.66 16.03 15.33
CA ALA A 92 0.67 17.10 15.36
C ALA A 92 0.00 17.25 16.74
N ALA A 93 -0.36 16.14 17.39
CA ALA A 93 -0.91 16.16 18.74
C ALA A 93 0.10 16.66 19.78
N ALA A 94 1.37 16.22 19.69
CA ALA A 94 2.45 16.65 20.55
C ALA A 94 2.73 18.15 20.43
N GLN A 95 2.78 18.68 19.21
CA GLN A 95 2.98 20.11 18.94
C GLN A 95 1.83 20.95 19.49
N ARG A 96 0.59 20.47 19.34
CA ARG A 96 -0.60 21.17 19.84
C ARG A 96 -0.57 21.32 21.36
N ASP A 97 -0.33 20.23 22.08
CA ASP A 97 -0.48 20.21 23.54
C ASP A 97 0.85 20.36 24.30
N GLY A 98 2.00 20.35 23.61
CA GLY A 98 3.33 20.49 24.21
C GLY A 98 3.72 19.30 25.08
N ARG A 99 3.20 18.11 24.77
CA ARG A 99 3.34 16.90 25.59
C ARG A 99 3.89 15.73 24.80
N GLU A 100 4.64 14.88 25.49
CA GLU A 100 5.19 13.66 24.90
C GLU A 100 4.10 12.61 24.70
N VAL A 101 4.00 12.08 23.47
CA VAL A 101 3.02 11.06 23.12
C VAL A 101 3.39 9.74 23.78
N ARG A 102 2.39 9.08 24.37
CA ARG A 102 2.52 7.80 25.06
C ARG A 102 1.69 6.71 24.44
N THR A 103 0.55 7.04 23.86
CA THR A 103 -0.33 6.05 23.25
C THR A 103 -0.92 6.52 21.94
N ILE A 104 -1.18 5.57 21.05
CA ILE A 104 -2.05 5.73 19.89
C ILE A 104 -3.10 4.62 19.96
N GLY A 105 -4.36 5.01 19.84
CA GLY A 105 -5.50 4.11 19.85
C GLY A 105 -6.29 4.19 18.56
N GLY A 106 -6.71 3.04 18.05
CA GLY A 106 -7.68 2.94 16.97
C GLY A 106 -7.25 3.63 15.69
N LEU A 107 -5.96 3.63 15.35
CA LEU A 107 -5.52 4.16 14.08
C LEU A 107 -6.03 3.27 12.96
N GLN A 108 -6.86 3.84 12.09
CA GLN A 108 -7.44 3.15 10.94
C GLN A 108 -7.03 3.83 9.63
N VAL A 109 -6.40 3.06 8.75
CA VAL A 109 -6.07 3.50 7.38
C VAL A 109 -7.29 3.28 6.49
N GLN A 110 -7.81 4.37 5.94
CA GLN A 110 -8.99 4.38 5.08
C GLN A 110 -8.62 4.18 3.61
N ARG A 111 -7.39 4.50 3.22
CA ARG A 111 -6.85 4.32 1.87
C ARG A 111 -5.32 4.28 1.88
N TRP A 112 -4.76 3.65 0.85
CA TRP A 112 -3.34 3.80 0.53
C TRP A 112 -2.96 5.27 0.33
N LEU A 113 -1.73 5.62 0.70
CA LEU A 113 -1.16 6.96 0.48
C LEU A 113 0.11 6.86 -0.39
N PRO A 114 -0.05 6.60 -1.70
CA PRO A 114 1.08 6.60 -2.62
C PRO A 114 1.66 8.02 -2.76
N VAL A 115 2.97 8.09 -2.96
CA VAL A 115 3.75 9.33 -3.04
C VAL A 115 4.64 9.29 -4.30
N PRO A 116 4.07 9.27 -5.52
CA PRO A 116 4.86 9.24 -6.75
C PRO A 116 5.64 10.56 -7.00
N GLY A 117 5.27 11.62 -6.28
CA GLY A 117 5.88 12.95 -6.29
C GLY A 117 5.33 13.77 -5.12
N PRO A 118 5.47 15.10 -5.13
CA PRO A 118 4.94 15.96 -4.07
C PRO A 118 3.44 15.77 -3.89
N ILE A 119 3.01 15.51 -2.65
CA ILE A 119 1.59 15.47 -2.27
C ILE A 119 1.31 16.46 -1.15
N ARG A 120 0.15 17.12 -1.21
CA ARG A 120 -0.32 18.01 -0.14
C ARG A 120 -1.08 17.22 0.90
N LEU A 121 -0.69 17.36 2.16
CA LEU A 121 -1.29 16.72 3.31
C LEU A 121 -1.88 17.77 4.26
N ARG A 122 -2.92 17.38 5.00
CA ARG A 122 -3.51 18.14 6.08
C ARG A 122 -3.61 17.27 7.32
N LEU A 123 -3.13 17.80 8.44
CA LEU A 123 -3.31 17.24 9.77
C LEU A 123 -4.32 18.11 10.53
N ARG A 124 -5.29 17.46 11.18
CA ARG A 124 -6.26 18.11 12.05
C ARG A 124 -6.24 17.43 13.41
N CYS A 125 -6.13 18.19 14.50
CA CYS A 125 -6.16 17.67 15.86
C CYS A 125 -7.21 18.40 16.69
N ALA A 126 -8.17 17.68 17.27
CA ALA A 126 -9.26 18.21 18.10
C ALA A 126 -9.48 17.32 19.35
N GLY A 127 -9.89 17.90 20.48
CA GLY A 127 -10.15 17.15 21.73
C GLY A 127 -9.87 17.98 22.99
N ASP A 128 -10.13 17.39 24.15
CA ASP A 128 -9.62 17.86 25.45
C ASP A 128 -8.33 17.09 25.79
N GLY A 129 -7.43 17.65 26.59
CA GLY A 129 -6.04 17.17 26.72
C GLY A 129 -5.86 15.73 27.23
N GLU A 130 -6.91 14.97 27.54
CA GLU A 130 -6.80 13.55 27.88
C GLU A 130 -6.66 12.64 26.65
N GLY A 131 -7.31 13.01 25.54
CA GLY A 131 -7.24 12.27 24.28
C GLY A 131 -7.44 13.20 23.09
N VAL A 132 -6.41 13.33 22.24
CA VAL A 132 -6.48 14.15 21.04
C VAL A 132 -6.89 13.27 19.86
N ARG A 133 -8.05 13.56 19.26
CA ARG A 133 -8.42 12.96 17.98
C ARG A 133 -7.63 13.65 16.87
N SER A 134 -6.85 12.87 16.16
CA SER A 134 -6.02 13.33 15.05
C SER A 134 -6.50 12.71 13.74
N GLU A 135 -6.50 13.50 12.68
CA GLU A 135 -6.88 13.10 11.32
C GLU A 135 -5.80 13.53 10.33
N LEU A 136 -5.44 12.61 9.43
CA LEU A 136 -4.58 12.84 8.27
C LEU A 136 -5.45 12.77 7.02
N SER A 137 -5.35 13.80 6.19
CA SER A 137 -6.00 13.90 4.89
C SER A 137 -4.99 14.23 3.79
N VAL A 138 -5.28 13.83 2.55
CA VAL A 138 -4.50 14.15 1.35
C VAL A 138 -5.33 14.99 0.40
N TRP A 139 -4.71 15.98 -0.25
CA TRP A 139 -5.37 16.75 -1.30
C TRP A 139 -5.66 15.85 -2.50
N TRP A 140 -6.95 15.69 -2.80
CA TRP A 140 -7.42 14.92 -3.93
C TRP A 140 -7.80 15.86 -5.08
N HIS A 141 -7.14 15.67 -6.22
CA HIS A 141 -7.46 16.36 -7.46
C HIS A 141 -8.59 15.65 -8.18
N ALA A 142 -9.73 16.33 -8.28
CA ALA A 142 -10.87 15.89 -9.07
C ALA A 142 -10.72 16.31 -10.53
N ALA A 143 -11.44 15.65 -11.44
CA ALA A 143 -11.51 16.09 -12.84
C ALA A 143 -12.14 17.49 -12.98
N ASP A 144 -13.16 17.79 -12.17
CA ASP A 144 -13.67 19.15 -11.98
C ASP A 144 -12.94 19.81 -10.80
N PRO A 145 -12.13 20.87 -11.03
CA PRO A 145 -11.36 21.51 -9.97
C PRO A 145 -12.20 21.93 -8.74
N ARG A 146 -13.48 22.25 -8.91
CA ARG A 146 -14.40 22.64 -7.82
C ARG A 146 -14.70 21.51 -6.84
N LEU A 147 -14.51 20.27 -7.26
CA LEU A 147 -14.67 19.07 -6.42
C LEU A 147 -13.37 18.66 -5.73
N SER A 148 -12.23 19.32 -6.03
CA SER A 148 -10.96 19.01 -5.38
C SER A 148 -11.00 19.41 -3.90
N ARG A 149 -10.50 18.52 -3.03
CA ARG A 149 -10.63 18.67 -1.58
C ARG A 149 -9.64 17.78 -0.85
N PHE A 150 -9.41 18.06 0.43
CA PHE A 150 -8.75 17.11 1.31
C PHE A 150 -9.66 15.91 1.56
N ALA A 151 -9.18 14.71 1.22
CA ALA A 151 -9.84 13.45 1.44
C ALA A 151 -9.18 12.70 2.61
N PRO A 152 -9.96 12.09 3.52
CA PRO A 152 -9.42 11.43 4.70
C PRO A 152 -8.60 10.20 4.33
N VAL A 153 -7.48 10.04 5.03
CA VAL A 153 -6.51 8.95 4.87
C VAL A 153 -6.47 8.09 6.12
N ALA A 154 -6.29 8.71 7.28
CA ALA A 154 -6.20 8.00 8.55
C ALA A 154 -6.73 8.85 9.70
N THR A 155 -7.27 8.18 10.72
CA THR A 155 -7.68 8.80 11.98
C THR A 155 -7.17 7.98 13.14
N ALA A 156 -6.80 8.63 14.24
CA ALA A 156 -6.42 7.97 15.49
C ALA A 156 -6.78 8.84 16.70
N THR A 157 -6.76 8.22 17.88
CA THR A 157 -6.71 8.94 19.16
C THR A 157 -5.29 8.88 19.70
N VAL A 158 -4.72 10.04 20.03
CA VAL A 158 -3.39 10.19 20.62
C VAL A 158 -3.53 10.50 22.10
N GLY A 159 -2.84 9.73 22.93
CA GLY A 159 -2.82 9.91 24.38
C GLY A 159 -1.42 10.20 24.91
N PHE A 160 -1.39 10.88 26.05
CA PHE A 160 -0.16 11.36 26.70
C PHE A 160 0.06 10.72 28.08
N GLN A 161 -0.88 9.89 28.52
CA GLN A 161 -0.81 9.22 29.82
C GLN A 161 0.07 7.96 29.71
N HIS A 162 0.82 7.66 30.76
CA HIS A 162 1.62 6.44 30.83
C HIS A 162 0.71 5.23 31.02
N ALA A 163 0.82 4.26 30.11
CA ALA A 163 0.25 2.94 30.32
C ALA A 163 1.14 2.12 31.28
N ALA A 164 0.54 1.16 31.98
CA ALA A 164 1.30 0.19 32.75
C ALA A 164 2.19 -0.64 31.82
N ARG A 165 3.48 -0.77 32.13
CA ARG A 165 4.41 -1.57 31.32
C ARG A 165 4.03 -3.05 31.42
N PRO A 166 3.79 -3.73 30.30
CA PRO A 166 3.45 -5.15 30.32
C PRO A 166 4.68 -6.00 30.62
N THR A 167 4.43 -7.24 31.04
CA THR A 167 5.46 -8.27 31.08
C THR A 167 5.90 -8.62 29.65
N ARG A 168 7.20 -8.83 29.47
CA ARG A 168 7.76 -9.32 28.22
C ARG A 168 7.16 -10.67 27.84
N PHE A 169 6.89 -10.89 26.55
CA PHE A 169 6.47 -12.20 26.06
C PHE A 169 7.52 -13.28 26.35
N ALA A 170 7.05 -14.46 26.79
CA ALA A 170 7.89 -15.63 26.91
C ALA A 170 8.50 -16.01 25.55
N PRO A 171 9.76 -16.46 25.47
CA PRO A 171 10.40 -16.85 24.22
C PRO A 171 9.63 -17.95 23.47
N LEU A 172 9.66 -17.89 22.13
CA LEU A 172 9.11 -18.95 21.27
C LEU A 172 10.08 -20.14 21.23
N LEU A 173 9.66 -21.28 21.80
CA LEU A 173 10.48 -22.49 21.87
C LEU A 173 10.64 -23.19 20.52
N ASP A 174 9.67 -23.04 19.62
CA ASP A 174 9.60 -23.69 18.32
C ASP A 174 10.12 -22.81 17.17
N ALA A 175 10.57 -21.58 17.46
CA ALA A 175 10.96 -20.64 16.42
C ALA A 175 12.27 -21.04 15.72
N ALA A 176 12.24 -21.16 14.39
CA ALA A 176 13.40 -21.51 13.59
C ALA A 176 13.98 -20.28 12.87
N PRO A 177 15.32 -20.14 12.75
CA PRO A 177 15.95 -19.06 11.98
C PRO A 177 15.41 -18.98 10.54
N ARG A 178 15.31 -17.76 10.03
CA ARG A 178 14.87 -17.47 8.68
C ARG A 178 15.91 -16.69 7.89
N PRO A 179 15.98 -16.88 6.55
CA PRO A 179 16.79 -16.04 5.70
C PRO A 179 16.41 -14.56 5.82
N CYS A 180 17.35 -13.67 5.50
CA CYS A 180 17.10 -12.24 5.45
C CYS A 180 16.00 -11.93 4.41
N PRO A 181 14.86 -11.34 4.82
CA PRO A 181 13.72 -11.15 3.92
C PRO A 181 13.99 -10.08 2.84
N TYR A 182 14.92 -9.16 3.08
CA TYR A 182 15.32 -8.14 2.11
C TYR A 182 16.11 -8.74 0.93
N LYS A 183 17.04 -9.68 1.21
CA LYS A 183 17.85 -10.34 0.16
C LYS A 183 16.97 -11.14 -0.78
N ASN A 184 16.03 -11.91 -0.22
CA ASN A 184 15.11 -12.76 -0.97
C ASN A 184 13.89 -12.02 -1.54
N ALA A 185 13.77 -10.69 -1.36
CA ALA A 185 12.60 -9.90 -1.81
C ALA A 185 11.25 -10.38 -1.26
N ASP A 186 11.25 -11.04 -0.10
CA ASP A 186 10.02 -11.30 0.66
C ASP A 186 9.46 -9.99 1.23
N LEU A 187 10.34 -9.02 1.48
CA LEU A 187 10.00 -7.63 1.79
C LEU A 187 10.52 -6.70 0.70
N PHE A 188 9.78 -5.61 0.47
CA PHE A 188 10.06 -4.59 -0.53
C PHE A 188 10.91 -3.42 -0.01
N HIS A 189 11.19 -3.41 1.29
CA HIS A 189 11.87 -2.32 1.98
C HIS A 189 13.31 -2.10 1.50
N GLY A 190 13.60 -0.88 1.07
CA GLY A 190 14.93 -0.39 0.75
C GLY A 190 15.76 -0.03 1.99
N PRO A 191 17.04 0.37 1.81
CA PRO A 191 18.02 0.49 2.88
C PRO A 191 17.56 1.28 4.11
N ALA A 192 16.83 2.38 3.97
CA ALA A 192 16.40 3.20 5.10
C ALA A 192 15.53 2.42 6.11
N PHE A 193 14.79 1.40 5.65
CA PHE A 193 13.91 0.56 6.47
C PHE A 193 14.51 -0.80 6.86
N GLN A 194 15.78 -1.09 6.51
CA GLN A 194 16.41 -2.40 6.76
C GLN A 194 16.97 -2.55 8.19
N TYR A 195 16.15 -2.26 9.20
CA TYR A 195 16.48 -2.41 10.62
C TYR A 195 16.71 -3.87 11.03
N LEU A 196 16.01 -4.83 10.41
CA LEU A 196 16.03 -6.23 10.82
C LEU A 196 17.38 -6.90 10.54
N ALA A 197 18.09 -7.30 11.59
CA ALA A 197 19.37 -7.99 11.50
C ALA A 197 19.21 -9.51 11.36
N SER A 198 18.30 -10.09 12.17
CA SER A 198 17.99 -11.52 12.14
C SER A 198 16.59 -11.78 12.67
N TRP A 199 15.97 -12.89 12.26
CA TRP A 199 14.66 -13.28 12.76
C TRP A 199 14.44 -14.78 12.74
N ARG A 200 13.46 -15.22 13.53
CA ARG A 200 13.02 -16.59 13.67
C ARG A 200 11.49 -16.63 13.56
N LEU A 201 10.97 -17.71 12.99
CA LEU A 201 9.53 -17.91 12.83
C LEU A 201 9.11 -19.21 13.52
N GLY A 202 8.15 -19.11 14.44
CA GLY A 202 7.45 -20.24 15.05
C GLY A 202 6.04 -20.41 14.49
N ALA A 203 5.29 -21.37 15.02
CA ALA A 203 3.93 -21.67 14.59
C ALA A 203 2.92 -20.58 14.96
N GLN A 204 3.12 -19.88 16.09
CA GLN A 204 2.20 -18.85 16.60
C GLN A 204 2.83 -17.46 16.77
N GLY A 205 4.01 -17.24 16.18
CA GLY A 205 4.69 -15.97 16.33
C GLY A 205 6.02 -15.90 15.60
N ALA A 206 6.70 -14.79 15.79
CA ALA A 206 8.06 -14.57 15.34
C ALA A 206 8.86 -13.84 16.40
N SER A 207 10.18 -13.97 16.33
CA SER A 207 11.11 -13.14 17.10
C SER A 207 12.18 -12.57 16.18
N GLY A 208 12.73 -11.42 16.51
CA GLY A 208 13.78 -10.80 15.72
C GLY A 208 14.64 -9.83 16.50
N ILE A 209 15.76 -9.47 15.89
CA ILE A 209 16.69 -8.46 16.39
C ILE A 209 16.71 -7.33 15.36
N LEU A 210 16.33 -6.13 15.79
CA LEU A 210 16.51 -4.90 15.03
C LEU A 210 17.80 -4.21 15.47
N ARG A 211 18.50 -3.56 14.54
CA ARG A 211 19.57 -2.63 14.84
C ARG A 211 19.09 -1.22 14.59
N ALA A 212 18.97 -0.42 15.64
CA ALA A 212 18.40 0.92 15.52
C ALA A 212 19.23 1.83 14.62
N GLU A 213 20.56 1.69 14.64
CA GLU A 213 21.48 2.48 13.83
C GLU A 213 21.54 2.07 12.34
N ARG A 214 20.91 0.95 11.96
CA ARG A 214 20.97 0.46 10.58
C ARG A 214 20.08 1.24 9.62
N GLY A 215 18.94 1.71 10.10
CA GLY A 215 18.00 2.44 9.26
C GLY A 215 18.28 3.93 9.21
N ALA A 216 17.72 4.58 8.20
CA ALA A 216 17.93 6.00 7.92
C ALA A 216 16.62 6.82 7.92
N VAL A 217 15.51 6.19 8.33
CA VAL A 217 14.24 6.88 8.49
C VAL A 217 14.35 7.86 9.67
N PRO A 218 13.96 9.13 9.51
CA PRO A 218 13.94 10.09 10.61
C PRO A 218 13.13 9.55 11.80
N PRO A 219 13.60 9.72 13.04
CA PRO A 219 12.92 9.15 14.19
C PRO A 219 11.51 9.75 14.39
N GLY A 220 11.31 11.04 14.11
CA GLY A 220 10.02 11.68 14.41
C GLY A 220 9.70 11.64 15.92
N ALA A 221 8.42 11.53 16.27
CA ALA A 221 7.98 11.43 17.67
C ALA A 221 7.98 9.98 18.20
N LEU A 222 7.83 8.99 17.32
CA LEU A 222 7.59 7.59 17.66
C LEU A 222 8.72 6.65 17.24
N HIS A 223 9.78 7.14 16.60
CA HIS A 223 10.78 6.33 15.89
C HIS A 223 10.15 5.44 14.80
N HIS A 224 9.37 6.03 13.91
CA HIS A 224 8.45 5.28 13.03
C HIS A 224 9.13 4.29 12.09
N GLY A 225 10.36 4.53 11.65
CA GLY A 225 11.13 3.54 10.89
C GLY A 225 11.45 2.27 11.68
N LEU A 226 11.74 2.40 12.97
CA LEU A 226 12.03 1.26 13.84
C LEU A 226 10.74 0.50 14.19
N LEU A 227 9.62 1.21 14.40
CA LEU A 227 8.31 0.60 14.55
C LEU A 227 7.91 -0.20 13.29
N ASP A 228 8.18 0.34 12.10
CA ASP A 228 7.97 -0.39 10.84
C ASP A 228 8.89 -1.62 10.74
N GLY A 229 10.16 -1.43 11.13
CA GLY A 229 11.14 -2.48 11.34
C GLY A 229 10.62 -3.65 12.16
N ALA A 230 9.87 -3.38 13.22
CA ALA A 230 9.27 -4.40 14.07
C ALA A 230 8.17 -5.20 13.35
N LEU A 231 7.46 -4.60 12.39
CA LEU A 231 6.45 -5.31 11.59
C LEU A 231 7.08 -6.29 10.59
N HIS A 232 8.37 -6.16 10.27
CA HIS A 232 9.06 -7.00 9.28
C HIS A 232 9.20 -8.47 9.68
N ILE A 233 9.03 -8.81 10.97
CA ILE A 233 9.03 -10.21 11.42
C ILE A 233 7.67 -10.90 11.21
N ILE A 234 6.63 -10.14 10.85
CA ILE A 234 5.32 -10.68 10.47
C ILE A 234 5.47 -11.31 9.07
N PRO A 235 5.08 -12.58 8.87
CA PRO A 235 5.16 -13.25 7.57
C PRO A 235 4.04 -12.76 6.63
N GLY A 236 3.98 -11.46 6.33
CA GLY A 236 2.92 -10.85 5.54
C GLY A 236 2.79 -11.42 4.11
N ALA A 237 3.88 -11.90 3.51
CA ALA A 237 3.83 -12.58 2.22
C ALA A 237 3.32 -14.05 2.30
N ALA A 238 3.20 -14.60 3.50
CA ALA A 238 2.81 -15.98 3.74
C ALA A 238 2.13 -16.17 5.12
N PRO A 239 1.01 -15.46 5.39
CA PRO A 239 0.29 -15.53 6.66
C PRO A 239 -0.21 -16.95 6.99
N TRP A 240 -0.39 -17.80 5.96
CA TRP A 240 -0.69 -19.23 6.10
C TRP A 240 0.37 -20.03 6.87
N ARG A 241 1.55 -19.47 7.11
CA ARG A 241 2.58 -20.08 7.97
C ARG A 241 2.17 -20.09 9.44
N TRP A 242 1.37 -19.13 9.89
CA TRP A 242 0.79 -19.10 11.24
C TRP A 242 -0.59 -19.77 11.30
N ASP A 243 -1.37 -19.71 10.21
CA ASP A 243 -2.71 -20.30 10.15
C ASP A 243 -2.90 -21.08 8.85
N ARG A 244 -2.88 -22.41 8.94
CA ARG A 244 -3.01 -23.30 7.77
C ARG A 244 -4.39 -23.27 7.11
N THR A 245 -5.37 -22.62 7.73
CA THR A 245 -6.70 -22.39 7.13
C THR A 245 -6.71 -21.20 6.17
N ILE A 246 -5.66 -20.37 6.17
CA ILE A 246 -5.47 -19.32 5.17
C ILE A 246 -4.96 -19.94 3.87
N GLU A 247 -5.63 -19.63 2.76
CA GLU A 247 -5.25 -20.15 1.44
C GLU A 247 -3.83 -19.67 1.05
N PRO A 248 -2.97 -20.57 0.52
CA PRO A 248 -1.71 -20.20 -0.09
C PRO A 248 -1.90 -19.13 -1.17
N GLY A 249 -1.01 -18.14 -1.20
CA GLY A 249 -1.15 -16.98 -2.09
C GLY A 249 -1.99 -15.84 -1.48
N THR A 250 -2.46 -15.95 -0.23
CA THR A 250 -2.94 -14.79 0.52
C THR A 250 -1.76 -13.96 1.02
N VAL A 251 -1.84 -12.62 0.94
CA VAL A 251 -0.88 -11.67 1.50
C VAL A 251 -1.56 -10.80 2.57
N GLY A 252 -0.79 -10.35 3.56
CA GLY A 252 -1.24 -9.50 4.66
C GLY A 252 -0.55 -8.15 4.65
N PHE A 253 -1.33 -7.08 4.76
CA PHE A 253 -0.81 -5.71 4.91
C PHE A 253 -1.29 -5.08 6.22
N PRO A 254 -0.45 -4.32 6.94
CA PRO A 254 -0.88 -3.54 8.08
C PRO A 254 -2.00 -2.58 7.68
N HIS A 255 -3.17 -2.72 8.30
CA HIS A 255 -4.37 -1.93 7.99
C HIS A 255 -4.76 -1.03 9.16
N ARG A 256 -4.62 -1.53 10.38
CA ARG A 256 -4.91 -0.79 11.61
C ARG A 256 -3.80 -0.97 12.62
N LEU A 257 -3.55 0.09 13.38
CA LEU A 257 -2.83 0.04 14.63
C LEU A 257 -3.87 0.24 15.73
N ASP A 258 -4.39 -0.87 16.23
CA ASP A 258 -5.47 -0.87 17.22
C ASP A 258 -5.00 -0.24 18.53
N HIS A 259 -3.75 -0.53 18.89
CA HIS A 259 -3.10 0.08 20.03
C HIS A 259 -1.58 0.18 19.81
N LEU A 260 -0.98 1.28 20.25
CA LEU A 260 0.44 1.44 20.50
C LEU A 260 0.61 2.11 21.86
N ALA A 261 1.50 1.58 22.69
CA ALA A 261 1.97 2.20 23.91
C ALA A 261 3.49 2.30 23.91
N LEU A 262 4.01 3.47 24.25
CA LEU A 262 5.42 3.75 24.47
C LEU A 262 5.69 3.85 25.97
N PHE A 263 6.68 3.09 26.44
CA PHE A 263 7.09 3.07 27.85
C PHE A 263 8.43 3.78 28.07
N GLY A 264 8.86 4.58 27.10
CA GLY A 264 10.11 5.31 27.05
C GLY A 264 10.46 5.65 25.59
N PRO A 265 11.48 6.50 25.37
CA PRO A 265 11.98 6.74 24.02
C PRO A 265 12.53 5.46 23.42
N LEU A 266 12.27 5.24 22.13
CA LEU A 266 12.93 4.17 21.39
C LEU A 266 14.36 4.57 21.05
N PRO A 267 15.35 3.68 21.27
CA PRO A 267 16.74 4.02 21.06
C PRO A 267 17.06 4.14 19.56
N THR A 268 18.03 4.99 19.24
CA THR A 268 18.53 5.22 17.87
C THR A 268 19.79 4.42 17.55
N THR A 269 20.32 3.69 18.53
CA THR A 269 21.50 2.81 18.39
C THR A 269 21.30 1.56 19.25
N GLY A 270 21.98 0.48 18.88
CA GLY A 270 21.96 -0.78 19.60
C GLY A 270 20.95 -1.79 19.04
N ASP A 271 21.07 -3.01 19.57
CA ASP A 271 20.17 -4.11 19.25
C ASP A 271 18.87 -3.99 20.07
N ILE A 272 17.73 -4.22 19.42
CA ILE A 272 16.40 -4.24 20.04
C ILE A 272 15.75 -5.57 19.71
N GLU A 273 15.27 -6.26 20.74
CA GLU A 273 14.53 -7.51 20.58
C GLU A 273 13.08 -7.22 20.22
N VAL A 274 12.55 -7.92 19.22
CA VAL A 274 11.15 -7.81 18.82
C VAL A 274 10.49 -9.17 18.89
N GLU A 275 9.32 -9.22 19.53
CA GLU A 275 8.51 -10.41 19.68
C GLU A 275 7.13 -10.16 19.09
N ALA A 276 6.67 -11.03 18.19
CA ALA A 276 5.32 -11.00 17.61
C ALA A 276 4.53 -12.25 18.02
N ARG A 277 3.26 -12.07 18.37
CA ARG A 277 2.32 -13.14 18.73
C ARG A 277 1.08 -13.04 17.86
N TYR A 278 0.83 -14.06 17.06
CA TYR A 278 -0.36 -14.14 16.23
C TYR A 278 -1.57 -14.44 17.11
N ARG A 279 -2.63 -13.63 17.00
CA ARG A 279 -3.87 -13.78 17.77
C ARG A 279 -4.97 -14.54 17.04
N GLY A 280 -4.77 -14.84 15.76
CA GLY A 280 -5.78 -15.45 14.91
C GLY A 280 -6.43 -14.45 13.95
N ARG A 281 -7.33 -14.99 13.14
CA ARG A 281 -8.19 -14.20 12.26
C ARG A 281 -9.30 -13.55 13.08
N THR A 282 -9.66 -12.33 12.69
CA THR A 282 -10.71 -11.52 13.31
C THR A 282 -11.70 -11.02 12.24
N GLY A 283 -12.85 -10.51 12.68
CA GLY A 283 -13.96 -10.12 11.80
C GLY A 283 -14.83 -11.30 11.36
N THR A 284 -16.04 -11.01 10.90
CA THR A 284 -17.04 -12.02 10.50
C THR A 284 -16.61 -12.85 9.29
N ASP A 285 -15.79 -12.26 8.41
CA ASP A 285 -15.49 -12.82 7.10
C ASP A 285 -14.06 -13.38 7.03
N GLY A 286 -13.32 -13.36 8.15
CA GLY A 286 -11.98 -13.96 8.27
C GLY A 286 -10.89 -13.26 7.44
N HIS A 287 -11.13 -12.03 7.01
CA HIS A 287 -10.19 -11.24 6.21
C HIS A 287 -9.26 -10.34 7.02
N LEU A 288 -9.43 -10.29 8.34
CA LEU A 288 -8.52 -9.58 9.23
C LEU A 288 -7.73 -10.59 10.05
N ALA A 289 -6.52 -10.21 10.41
CA ALA A 289 -5.66 -10.99 11.29
C ALA A 289 -4.99 -10.05 12.30
N THR A 290 -4.99 -10.42 13.58
CA THR A 290 -4.42 -9.57 14.62
C THR A 290 -3.10 -10.14 15.13
N VAL A 291 -2.13 -9.25 15.36
CA VAL A 291 -0.80 -9.58 15.85
C VAL A 291 -0.43 -8.61 16.95
N ASP A 292 -0.01 -9.13 18.10
CA ASP A 292 0.59 -8.32 19.14
C ASP A 292 2.11 -8.32 19.00
N LEU A 293 2.73 -7.17 19.18
CA LEU A 293 4.17 -6.99 19.13
C LEU A 293 4.68 -6.32 20.40
N GLN A 294 5.90 -6.67 20.78
CA GLN A 294 6.68 -5.96 21.79
C GLN A 294 8.07 -5.68 21.25
N LEU A 295 8.55 -4.45 21.43
CA LEU A 295 9.95 -4.08 21.29
C LEU A 295 10.56 -4.06 22.70
N CYS A 296 11.70 -4.71 22.88
CA CYS A 296 12.30 -4.98 24.17
C CYS A 296 13.80 -4.67 24.18
N ASP A 297 14.27 -4.20 25.33
CA ASP A 297 15.69 -4.14 25.70
C ASP A 297 15.89 -5.05 26.92
N GLY A 298 16.40 -6.25 26.66
CA GLY A 298 16.46 -7.34 27.65
C GLY A 298 15.08 -7.64 28.26
N PRO A 299 14.89 -7.52 29.59
CA PRO A 299 13.59 -7.77 30.23
C PRO A 299 12.60 -6.60 30.07
N ARG A 300 13.03 -5.43 29.59
CA ARG A 300 12.24 -4.20 29.58
C ARG A 300 11.51 -4.03 28.25
N VAL A 301 10.17 -4.05 28.27
CA VAL A 301 9.34 -3.71 27.10
C VAL A 301 9.39 -2.20 26.86
N LEU A 302 9.95 -1.75 25.74
CA LEU A 302 10.03 -0.34 25.33
C LEU A 302 8.77 0.16 24.66
N ALA A 303 8.16 -0.68 23.81
CA ALA A 303 6.89 -0.41 23.15
C ALA A 303 6.06 -1.69 23.01
N ALA A 304 4.74 -1.55 23.05
CA ALA A 304 3.79 -2.62 22.78
C ALA A 304 2.78 -2.17 21.73
N LEU A 305 2.49 -3.04 20.75
CA LEU A 305 1.61 -2.75 19.64
C LEU A 305 0.60 -3.88 19.45
N THR A 306 -0.61 -3.54 19.04
CA THR A 306 -1.58 -4.47 18.46
C THR A 306 -1.89 -3.98 17.06
N VAL A 307 -1.51 -4.79 16.08
CA VAL A 307 -1.66 -4.48 14.66
C VAL A 307 -2.65 -5.45 14.05
N THR A 308 -3.60 -4.90 13.29
CA THR A 308 -4.50 -5.71 12.47
C THR A 308 -4.08 -5.61 11.01
N LEU A 309 -3.87 -6.78 10.41
CA LEU A 309 -3.57 -6.98 9.01
C LEU A 309 -4.87 -7.15 8.24
N THR A 310 -4.94 -6.58 7.04
CA THR A 310 -5.92 -6.99 6.02
C THR A 310 -5.31 -8.11 5.19
N LEU A 311 -6.07 -9.20 5.01
CA LEU A 311 -5.68 -10.38 4.25
C LEU A 311 -6.34 -10.33 2.87
N LEU A 312 -5.50 -10.32 1.84
CA LEU A 312 -5.92 -10.21 0.45
C LEU A 312 -5.40 -11.41 -0.34
N ARG A 313 -6.26 -12.02 -1.14
CA ARG A 313 -5.82 -13.02 -2.12
C ARG A 313 -4.92 -12.32 -3.14
N ALA A 314 -3.67 -12.73 -3.23
CA ALA A 314 -2.74 -12.14 -4.17
C ALA A 314 -3.19 -12.39 -5.61
N ALA A 315 -3.05 -11.37 -6.44
CA ALA A 315 -3.32 -11.42 -7.86
C ALA A 315 -2.22 -10.69 -8.62
N GLY A 316 -2.08 -11.01 -9.92
CA GLY A 316 -1.06 -10.40 -10.78
C GLY A 316 0.35 -10.54 -10.19
N PRO A 317 1.15 -9.46 -10.15
CA PRO A 317 2.52 -9.51 -9.64
C PRO A 317 2.64 -10.06 -8.23
N TRP A 318 1.63 -9.87 -7.38
CA TRP A 318 1.68 -10.24 -5.97
C TRP A 318 1.63 -11.75 -5.73
N ALA A 319 1.14 -12.52 -6.69
CA ALA A 319 1.09 -13.99 -6.61
C ALA A 319 2.44 -14.65 -6.95
N VAL A 320 3.41 -13.87 -7.46
CA VAL A 320 4.72 -14.38 -7.90
C VAL A 320 5.76 -14.25 -6.78
N PRO A 321 6.71 -15.20 -6.64
CA PRO A 321 7.77 -15.12 -5.63
C PRO A 321 8.59 -13.83 -5.70
N GLY A 322 9.02 -13.36 -4.52
CA GLY A 322 9.72 -12.09 -4.31
C GLY A 322 10.83 -11.77 -5.32
N PRO A 323 11.81 -12.66 -5.57
CA PRO A 323 12.93 -12.36 -6.47
C PRO A 323 12.50 -12.07 -7.90
N ARG A 324 11.56 -12.88 -8.45
CA ARG A 324 11.03 -12.68 -9.81
C ARG A 324 10.16 -11.43 -9.87
N ARG A 325 9.35 -11.19 -8.84
CA ARG A 325 8.53 -9.97 -8.71
C ARG A 325 9.38 -8.71 -8.68
N ARG A 326 10.47 -8.69 -7.91
CA ARG A 326 11.44 -7.57 -7.88
C ARG A 326 12.13 -7.39 -9.24
N ALA A 327 12.57 -8.48 -9.86
CA ALA A 327 13.20 -8.45 -11.18
C ALA A 327 12.28 -7.80 -12.23
N TYR A 328 11.00 -8.13 -12.23
CA TYR A 328 10.02 -7.53 -13.15
C TYR A 328 9.72 -6.07 -12.80
N LEU A 329 9.25 -5.80 -11.57
CA LEU A 329 8.72 -4.49 -11.18
C LEU A 329 9.81 -3.40 -11.04
N ARG A 330 10.97 -3.76 -10.49
CA ARG A 330 12.08 -2.83 -10.24
C ARG A 330 13.08 -2.84 -11.40
N ASP A 331 13.56 -4.03 -11.74
CA ASP A 331 14.69 -4.20 -12.65
C ASP A 331 14.24 -4.28 -14.12
N ARG A 332 12.92 -4.24 -14.38
CA ARG A 332 12.30 -4.24 -15.71
C ARG A 332 12.76 -5.43 -16.57
N ILE A 333 12.97 -6.58 -15.94
CA ILE A 333 13.25 -7.83 -16.63
C ILE A 333 11.94 -8.36 -17.21
N ALA A 334 11.93 -8.69 -18.50
CA ALA A 334 10.74 -9.18 -19.19
C ALA A 334 10.22 -10.49 -18.57
N ALA A 335 8.92 -10.54 -18.29
CA ALA A 335 8.25 -11.72 -17.75
C ALA A 335 6.76 -11.69 -18.14
N PRO A 336 6.34 -12.43 -19.19
CA PRO A 336 4.98 -12.38 -19.72
C PRO A 336 3.89 -12.73 -18.70
N GLU A 337 4.21 -13.51 -17.67
CA GLU A 337 3.27 -13.89 -16.60
C GLU A 337 2.81 -12.73 -15.71
N PHE A 338 3.46 -11.57 -15.81
CA PHE A 338 3.08 -10.36 -15.07
C PHE A 338 2.20 -9.38 -15.87
N LEU A 339 1.95 -9.67 -17.14
CA LEU A 339 1.09 -8.85 -17.98
C LEU A 339 -0.37 -8.98 -17.51
N CYS A 340 -1.12 -7.87 -17.60
CA CYS A 340 -2.52 -7.83 -17.19
C CYS A 340 -3.46 -8.41 -18.25
N SER A 341 -3.02 -8.41 -19.52
CA SER A 341 -3.78 -8.97 -20.64
C SER A 341 -3.79 -10.49 -20.68
N SER A 342 -4.87 -11.02 -21.25
CA SER A 342 -4.89 -12.37 -21.79
C SER A 342 -4.52 -12.35 -23.27
N THR A 343 -4.19 -13.53 -23.80
CA THR A 343 -3.97 -13.74 -25.22
C THR A 343 -4.80 -14.88 -25.75
N ASP A 344 -5.40 -14.69 -26.92
CA ASP A 344 -6.12 -15.70 -27.68
C ASP A 344 -5.70 -15.63 -29.15
N ASN A 345 -5.15 -16.72 -29.70
CA ASN A 345 -4.70 -16.82 -31.10
C ASN A 345 -3.87 -15.61 -31.58
N GLY A 346 -2.89 -15.17 -30.78
CA GLY A 346 -2.04 -14.02 -31.10
C GLY A 346 -2.69 -12.64 -30.90
N THR A 347 -3.97 -12.59 -30.53
CA THR A 347 -4.68 -11.37 -30.14
C THR A 347 -4.46 -11.11 -28.66
N THR A 348 -4.09 -9.87 -28.29
CA THR A 348 -4.01 -9.40 -26.91
C THR A 348 -5.33 -8.77 -26.50
N ILE A 349 -5.88 -9.18 -25.36
CA ILE A 349 -7.14 -8.66 -24.82
C ILE A 349 -6.87 -8.13 -23.41
N LEU A 350 -7.12 -6.84 -23.21
CA LEU A 350 -6.95 -6.17 -21.92
C LEU A 350 -8.26 -5.52 -21.49
N THR A 351 -8.73 -5.85 -20.30
CA THR A 351 -9.93 -5.23 -19.72
C THR A 351 -9.56 -4.15 -18.73
N ARG A 352 -10.41 -3.13 -18.62
CA ARG A 352 -10.30 -2.09 -17.59
C ARG A 352 -10.20 -2.71 -16.19
N HIS A 353 -11.02 -3.72 -15.91
CA HIS A 353 -11.04 -4.40 -14.62
C HIS A 353 -9.69 -5.08 -14.29
N ALA A 354 -9.02 -5.68 -15.27
CA ALA A 354 -7.70 -6.27 -15.06
C ALA A 354 -6.65 -5.20 -14.69
N VAL A 355 -6.68 -4.05 -15.38
CA VAL A 355 -5.80 -2.91 -15.09
C VAL A 355 -6.06 -2.35 -13.69
N GLU A 356 -7.32 -2.12 -13.32
CA GLU A 356 -7.70 -1.62 -12.00
C GLU A 356 -7.26 -2.57 -10.86
N ARG A 357 -7.38 -3.88 -11.07
CA ARG A 357 -6.92 -4.88 -10.09
C ARG A 357 -5.41 -4.93 -9.94
N ALA A 358 -4.66 -4.62 -11.00
CA ALA A 358 -3.21 -4.58 -10.97
C ALA A 358 -2.66 -3.29 -10.36
N ASP A 359 -3.44 -2.21 -10.31
CA ASP A 359 -3.04 -0.89 -9.81
C ASP A 359 -3.07 -0.80 -8.27
N LEU A 360 -2.31 -1.69 -7.62
CA LEU A 360 -2.19 -1.79 -6.17
C LEU A 360 -0.72 -1.63 -5.73
N PRO A 361 -0.36 -0.54 -5.03
CA PRO A 361 -1.19 0.62 -4.69
C PRO A 361 -1.53 1.48 -5.94
N PRO A 362 -2.50 2.39 -5.84
CA PRO A 362 -2.88 3.27 -6.96
C PRO A 362 -1.68 4.00 -7.57
N GLY A 363 -1.60 4.00 -8.89
CA GLY A 363 -0.49 4.55 -9.67
C GLY A 363 0.65 3.57 -9.97
N ALA A 364 0.67 2.37 -9.37
CA ALA A 364 1.68 1.35 -9.63
C ALA A 364 1.73 0.94 -11.11
N VAL A 365 0.57 0.82 -11.76
CA VAL A 365 0.46 0.54 -13.20
C VAL A 365 1.02 1.71 -14.00
N ALA A 366 0.61 2.95 -13.71
CA ALA A 366 1.12 4.12 -14.43
C ALA A 366 2.66 4.18 -14.41
N ALA A 367 3.28 3.89 -13.26
CA ALA A 367 4.73 3.81 -13.12
C ALA A 367 5.35 2.63 -13.90
N LEU A 368 4.73 1.45 -13.84
CA LEU A 368 5.20 0.23 -14.52
C LEU A 368 5.27 0.43 -16.05
N TYR A 369 4.21 0.98 -16.64
CA TYR A 369 4.10 1.22 -18.08
C TYR A 369 4.71 2.55 -18.54
N ARG A 370 5.27 3.36 -17.62
CA ARG A 370 5.79 4.72 -17.88
C ARG A 370 4.75 5.62 -18.57
N LEU A 371 3.55 5.66 -18.03
CA LEU A 371 2.53 6.61 -18.45
C LEU A 371 2.88 8.03 -17.93
N PRO A 372 2.31 9.09 -18.52
CA PRO A 372 2.51 10.45 -18.02
C PRO A 372 2.13 10.60 -16.55
N THR A 373 2.77 11.54 -15.86
CA THR A 373 2.45 11.85 -14.46
C THR A 373 0.98 12.24 -14.31
N GLY A 374 0.30 11.65 -13.33
CA GLY A 374 -1.14 11.87 -13.10
C GLY A 374 -2.06 11.07 -14.03
N ALA A 375 -1.51 10.24 -14.93
CA ALA A 375 -2.31 9.34 -15.77
C ALA A 375 -3.16 8.41 -14.90
N ARG A 376 -4.46 8.32 -15.25
CA ARG A 376 -5.36 7.29 -14.74
C ARG A 376 -5.27 6.08 -15.65
N PRO A 377 -4.75 4.92 -15.21
CA PRO A 377 -4.49 3.79 -16.11
C PRO A 377 -5.70 3.33 -16.94
N ALA A 378 -6.91 3.41 -16.38
CA ALA A 378 -8.15 3.08 -17.09
C ALA A 378 -8.40 3.95 -18.34
N GLU A 379 -7.88 5.19 -18.39
CA GLU A 379 -7.99 6.09 -19.54
C GLU A 379 -6.91 5.82 -20.59
N TRP A 380 -5.88 5.07 -20.21
CA TRP A 380 -4.74 4.68 -21.05
C TRP A 380 -4.83 3.21 -21.49
N LEU A 381 -6.03 2.61 -21.41
CA LEU A 381 -6.26 1.19 -21.62
C LEU A 381 -5.69 0.68 -22.96
N ALA A 382 -5.94 1.41 -24.06
CA ALA A 382 -5.46 1.04 -25.38
C ALA A 382 -3.92 1.11 -25.48
N THR A 383 -3.30 2.17 -24.95
CA THR A 383 -1.84 2.30 -24.89
C THR A 383 -1.20 1.17 -24.08
N ILE A 384 -1.78 0.82 -22.93
CA ILE A 384 -1.29 -0.31 -22.12
C ILE A 384 -1.39 -1.61 -22.92
N ALA A 385 -2.52 -1.87 -23.58
CA ALA A 385 -2.69 -3.08 -24.40
C ALA A 385 -1.67 -3.18 -25.54
N VAL A 386 -1.39 -2.08 -26.23
CA VAL A 386 -0.34 -2.03 -27.28
C VAL A 386 1.03 -2.32 -26.70
N LYS A 387 1.38 -1.69 -25.57
CA LYS A 387 2.66 -1.94 -24.88
C LYS A 387 2.80 -3.40 -24.49
N GLU A 388 1.76 -4.04 -23.95
CA GLU A 388 1.80 -5.46 -23.59
C GLU A 388 1.87 -6.39 -24.81
N HIS A 389 1.17 -6.06 -25.90
CA HIS A 389 1.22 -6.83 -27.13
C HIS A 389 2.64 -6.88 -27.70
N VAL A 390 3.26 -5.70 -27.87
CA VAL A 390 4.63 -5.60 -28.40
C VAL A 390 5.67 -6.13 -27.42
N ALA A 391 5.50 -5.90 -26.12
CA ALA A 391 6.36 -6.49 -25.09
C ALA A 391 6.45 -8.02 -25.23
N ARG A 392 5.32 -8.68 -25.51
CA ARG A 392 5.26 -10.12 -25.74
C ARG A 392 5.98 -10.53 -27.03
N LEU A 393 5.74 -9.83 -28.14
CA LEU A 393 6.39 -10.12 -29.43
C LEU A 393 7.92 -9.94 -29.37
N ALA A 394 8.37 -8.95 -28.61
CA ALA A 394 9.77 -8.58 -28.51
C ALA A 394 10.50 -9.24 -27.33
N ALA A 395 9.81 -10.05 -26.51
CA ALA A 395 10.30 -10.57 -25.24
C ALA A 395 10.91 -9.46 -24.34
N ALA A 396 10.25 -8.31 -24.30
CA ALA A 396 10.69 -7.12 -23.58
C ALA A 396 9.75 -6.78 -22.42
N HIS A 397 10.20 -5.92 -21.50
CA HIS A 397 9.34 -5.38 -20.46
C HIS A 397 8.45 -4.26 -21.04
N PRO A 398 7.13 -4.20 -20.73
CA PRO A 398 6.22 -3.24 -21.36
C PRO A 398 6.55 -1.77 -21.07
N GLY A 399 7.21 -1.51 -19.94
CA GLY A 399 7.76 -0.18 -19.64
C GLY A 399 8.89 0.27 -20.57
N ASN A 400 9.42 -0.60 -21.44
CA ASN A 400 10.44 -0.26 -22.44
C ASN A 400 9.84 -0.15 -23.86
N VAL A 401 8.52 -0.34 -24.00
CA VAL A 401 7.80 -0.16 -25.25
C VAL A 401 7.26 1.26 -25.33
N GLU A 402 7.47 1.92 -26.46
CA GLU A 402 6.89 3.22 -26.81
C GLU A 402 5.85 3.01 -27.91
N ALA A 403 4.63 3.51 -27.68
CA ALA A 403 3.54 3.44 -28.63
C ALA A 403 3.34 4.82 -29.25
N ASP A 404 3.15 4.87 -30.57
CA ASP A 404 2.83 6.09 -31.27
C ASP A 404 1.45 6.64 -30.84
N ALA A 405 1.23 7.94 -31.02
CA ALA A 405 -0.01 8.60 -30.61
C ALA A 405 -1.28 8.04 -31.31
N ASP A 406 -1.13 7.51 -32.53
CA ASP A 406 -2.23 6.92 -33.30
C ASP A 406 -2.51 5.45 -32.93
N LEU A 407 -1.67 4.85 -32.07
CA LEU A 407 -1.73 3.46 -31.63
C LEU A 407 -1.74 2.44 -32.77
N ARG A 408 -1.14 2.78 -33.92
CA ARG A 408 -0.96 1.87 -35.07
C ARG A 408 0.43 1.27 -35.14
N THR A 409 1.39 1.85 -34.43
CA THR A 409 2.76 1.36 -34.36
C THR A 409 3.31 1.51 -32.95
N ALA A 410 4.20 0.60 -32.57
CA ALA A 410 5.01 0.72 -31.36
C ALA A 410 6.42 0.20 -31.61
N HIS A 411 7.37 0.55 -30.74
CA HIS A 411 8.77 0.14 -30.84
C HIS A 411 9.39 0.00 -29.45
N LEU A 412 10.57 -0.62 -29.39
CA LEU A 412 11.36 -0.63 -28.16
C LEU A 412 12.17 0.67 -28.05
N ALA A 413 12.25 1.25 -26.86
CA ALA A 413 12.97 2.50 -26.63
C ALA A 413 14.47 2.43 -27.01
N ASP A 414 15.09 1.25 -26.90
CA ASP A 414 16.48 0.99 -27.30
C ASP A 414 16.65 0.60 -28.78
N HIS A 415 15.55 0.30 -29.48
CA HIS A 415 15.53 -0.09 -30.88
C HIS A 415 14.42 0.63 -31.67
N PRO A 416 14.45 1.98 -31.77
CA PRO A 416 13.36 2.75 -32.37
C PRO A 416 13.15 2.49 -33.87
N GLN A 417 14.16 1.96 -34.55
CA GLN A 417 14.09 1.56 -35.95
C GLN A 417 13.28 0.27 -36.17
N ARG A 418 13.19 -0.60 -35.16
CA ARG A 418 12.39 -1.82 -35.25
C ARG A 418 10.95 -1.54 -34.84
N ARG A 419 10.13 -1.23 -35.83
CA ARG A 419 8.72 -0.87 -35.66
C ARG A 419 7.81 -2.10 -35.70
N PHE A 420 6.85 -2.16 -34.80
CA PHE A 420 5.83 -3.19 -34.71
C PHE A 420 4.49 -2.58 -35.11
N PRO A 421 3.99 -2.86 -36.34
CA PRO A 421 2.65 -2.44 -36.72
C PRO A 421 1.62 -3.20 -35.89
N VAL A 422 0.57 -2.51 -35.46
CA VAL A 422 -0.51 -3.06 -34.64
C VAL A 422 -1.87 -2.54 -35.08
N GLU A 423 -2.88 -3.37 -34.92
CA GLU A 423 -4.28 -2.99 -35.06
C GLU A 423 -4.91 -2.95 -33.67
N THR A 424 -5.48 -1.79 -33.31
CA THR A 424 -6.02 -1.53 -31.98
C THR A 424 -7.51 -1.20 -32.06
N ALA A 425 -8.34 -1.89 -31.29
CA ALA A 425 -9.74 -1.55 -31.06
C ALA A 425 -9.98 -1.38 -29.55
N CYS A 426 -10.70 -0.32 -29.15
CA CYS A 426 -11.00 -0.05 -27.75
C CYS A 426 -12.39 0.55 -27.59
N ASP A 427 -13.23 -0.05 -26.75
CA ASP A 427 -14.58 0.43 -26.43
C ASP A 427 -14.67 1.19 -25.08
N GLY A 428 -13.51 1.46 -24.47
CA GLY A 428 -13.38 2.08 -23.15
C GLY A 428 -13.44 1.11 -21.97
N THR A 429 -13.91 -0.12 -22.17
CA THR A 429 -13.93 -1.19 -21.16
C THR A 429 -12.97 -2.33 -21.49
N THR A 430 -12.74 -2.57 -22.78
CA THR A 430 -11.87 -3.60 -23.32
C THR A 430 -11.05 -3.01 -24.47
N ALA A 431 -9.76 -3.30 -24.47
CA ALA A 431 -8.85 -3.04 -25.58
C ALA A 431 -8.39 -4.38 -26.18
N VAL A 432 -8.41 -4.45 -27.51
CA VAL A 432 -8.00 -5.60 -28.32
C VAL A 432 -6.91 -5.16 -29.26
N VAL A 433 -5.77 -5.86 -29.25
CA VAL A 433 -4.60 -5.56 -30.08
C VAL A 433 -4.14 -6.79 -30.85
N ARG A 434 -3.86 -6.62 -32.14
CA ARG A 434 -3.30 -7.65 -33.03
C ARG A 434 -2.09 -7.09 -33.76
N ALA A 435 -1.25 -7.98 -34.29
CA ALA A 435 -0.21 -7.57 -35.22
C ALA A 435 -0.86 -6.99 -36.49
N GLY A 436 -0.43 -5.80 -36.90
CA GLY A 436 -0.85 -5.18 -38.14
C GLY A 436 -0.03 -5.68 -39.33
N ASN A 437 -0.47 -5.31 -40.53
CA ASN A 437 0.30 -5.58 -41.74
C ASN A 437 1.66 -4.84 -41.70
N PRO A 438 2.74 -5.42 -42.28
CA PRO A 438 4.01 -4.74 -42.41
C PRO A 438 3.82 -3.35 -43.03
N LEU A 439 4.48 -2.34 -42.48
CA LEU A 439 4.53 -1.03 -43.11
C LEU A 439 5.15 -1.21 -44.50
N GLN A 440 4.46 -0.77 -45.56
CA GLN A 440 5.07 -0.71 -46.88
C GLN A 440 6.28 0.21 -46.79
N GLU A 441 7.46 -0.30 -47.12
CA GLU A 441 8.63 0.55 -47.31
C GLU A 441 8.31 1.44 -48.52
N ASP A 442 8.09 2.74 -48.27
CA ASP A 442 8.01 3.72 -49.34
C ASP A 442 9.34 3.67 -50.08
N GLY A 443 9.30 3.09 -51.28
CA GLY A 443 10.44 2.99 -52.18
C GLY A 443 10.98 4.38 -52.47
N THR A 444 12.30 4.51 -52.29
CA THR A 444 13.14 5.66 -52.66
C THR A 444 12.85 6.23 -54.04
#